data_AF-A0A9D8YPB6-F1
#
_entry.id   AF-A0A9D8YPB6-F1
#
_cell.length_a   1.000
_cell.length_b   1.000
_cell.length_c   1.000
_cell.angle_alpha   90.00
_cell.angle_beta   90.00
_cell.angle_gamma   90.00
#
_symmetry.space_group_name_H-M   'P 1'
#
loop_
_entity.id
_entity.type
_entity.pdbx_description
1 polymer ?
#
loop_
_entity_poly.entity_id
_entity_poly.type
_entity_poly.pdbx_seq_one_letter_code
_entity_poly.pdbx_strand_id
1 'polypeptide(L)'
;MAASGCSRFDFLRPMARMHLPFASLEETIVRNGSMFLFGGSFSDSDVTIASRLDQLKDKFRELIEVNQALINRVRSTLKGGDIHGNAMIVLSSFSQVLSMEEQRGNHLVKRIFKEHHSD
;
A
#
# COMPACT_ATOMS: atom_id res chain seq x y z
N MET A 1 -3.55 12.39 -1.89
CA MET A 1 -2.48 11.60 -2.56
C MET A 1 -3.08 10.53 -3.47
N ALA A 2 -3.83 9.54 -2.95
CA ALA A 2 -4.52 8.55 -3.79
C ALA A 2 -5.61 9.12 -4.74
N ALA A 3 -6.21 10.25 -4.38
CA ALA A 3 -7.13 11.01 -5.24
C ALA A 3 -6.45 12.18 -5.99
N SER A 4 -5.11 12.22 -6.01
CA SER A 4 -4.37 13.23 -6.79
C SER A 4 -4.25 12.82 -8.26
N GLY A 5 -3.81 13.72 -9.13
CA GLY A 5 -3.49 13.40 -10.53
C GLY A 5 -2.15 12.68 -10.73
N CYS A 6 -1.45 12.27 -9.67
CA CYS A 6 -0.16 11.60 -9.79
C CYS A 6 -0.35 10.11 -10.16
N SER A 7 0.16 9.71 -11.33
CA SER A 7 0.01 8.35 -11.86
C SER A 7 0.61 7.26 -10.96
N ARG A 8 1.63 7.59 -10.16
CA ARG A 8 2.23 6.68 -9.17
C ARG A 8 1.24 6.27 -8.07
N PHE A 9 0.18 7.04 -7.85
CA PHE A 9 -0.87 6.77 -6.88
C PHE A 9 -2.12 6.07 -7.47
N ASP A 10 -2.18 5.87 -8.78
CA ASP A 10 -3.43 5.44 -9.43
C ASP A 10 -3.93 4.08 -8.95
N PHE A 11 -3.01 3.16 -8.64
CA PHE A 11 -3.37 1.84 -8.13
C PHE A 11 -4.02 1.90 -6.73
N LEU A 12 -3.90 3.01 -6.00
CA LEU A 12 -4.56 3.26 -4.73
C LEU A 12 -5.95 3.90 -4.87
N ARG A 13 -6.42 4.20 -6.09
CA ARG A 13 -7.78 4.77 -6.30
C ARG A 13 -8.90 3.90 -5.71
N PRO A 14 -8.88 2.55 -5.81
CA PRO A 14 -9.87 1.70 -5.14
C PRO A 14 -9.87 1.90 -3.62
N MET A 15 -8.68 1.99 -3.01
CA MET A 15 -8.52 2.25 -1.58
C MET A 15 -9.09 3.61 -1.16
N ALA A 16 -8.96 4.63 -2.01
CA ALA A 16 -9.53 5.96 -1.77
C ALA A 16 -11.07 5.97 -1.89
N ARG A 17 -11.63 5.23 -2.86
CA ARG A 17 -13.09 5.11 -3.03
C ARG A 17 -13.73 4.39 -1.85
N MET A 18 -13.07 3.36 -1.34
CA MET A 18 -13.55 2.53 -0.23
C MET A 18 -12.85 2.91 1.08
N HIS A 19 -12.55 4.18 1.32
CA HIS A 19 -11.68 4.60 2.41
C HIS A 19 -12.12 4.01 3.77
N LEU A 20 -11.16 3.41 4.49
CA LEU A 20 -11.36 2.91 5.85
C LEU A 20 -10.53 3.78 6.79
N PRO A 21 -11.14 4.60 7.65
CA PRO A 21 -10.41 5.40 8.61
C PRO A 21 -9.74 4.49 9.65
N PHE A 22 -8.53 4.86 10.08
CA PHE A 22 -7.77 4.17 11.13
C PHE A 22 -7.53 2.67 10.90
N ALA A 23 -7.43 2.25 9.63
CA ALA A 23 -7.13 0.87 9.28
C ALA A 23 -5.82 0.40 9.95
N SER A 24 -5.88 -0.76 10.57
CA SER A 24 -4.71 -1.50 11.05
C SER A 24 -3.78 -1.89 9.90
N LEU A 25 -2.57 -2.32 10.26
CA LEU A 25 -1.61 -2.83 9.28
C LEU A 25 -2.17 -4.05 8.54
N GLU A 26 -2.86 -4.95 9.25
CA GLU A 26 -3.42 -6.17 8.67
C GLU A 26 -4.52 -5.86 7.66
N GLU A 27 -5.46 -4.99 8.03
CA GLU A 27 -6.52 -4.52 7.13
C GLU A 27 -5.92 -3.82 5.91
N THR A 28 -4.87 -3.03 6.11
CA THR A 28 -4.17 -2.34 5.01
C THR A 28 -3.50 -3.32 4.05
N ILE A 29 -2.85 -4.36 4.55
CA ILE A 29 -2.20 -5.41 3.74
C ILE A 29 -3.25 -6.19 2.96
N VAL A 30 -4.27 -6.71 3.65
CA VAL A 30 -5.31 -7.55 3.02
C VAL A 30 -6.06 -6.75 1.97
N ARG A 31 -6.45 -5.50 2.26
CA ARG A 31 -7.20 -4.66 1.33
C ARG A 31 -6.37 -4.26 0.11
N ASN A 32 -5.12 -3.83 0.27
CA ASN A 32 -4.28 -3.51 -0.87
C ASN A 32 -4.01 -4.75 -1.74
N GLY A 33 -3.65 -5.88 -1.13
CA GLY A 33 -3.38 -7.12 -1.86
C GLY A 33 -4.60 -7.62 -2.63
N SER A 34 -5.74 -7.75 -1.95
CA SER A 34 -7.00 -8.20 -2.57
C SER A 34 -7.49 -7.26 -3.66
N MET A 35 -7.52 -5.95 -3.43
CA MET A 35 -7.98 -4.99 -4.43
C MET A 35 -7.06 -4.92 -5.64
N PHE A 36 -5.73 -5.04 -5.44
CA PHE A 36 -4.78 -5.04 -6.55
C PHE A 36 -4.89 -6.31 -7.39
N LEU A 37 -4.98 -7.48 -6.75
CA LEU A 37 -5.17 -8.76 -7.44
C LEU A 37 -6.51 -8.80 -8.19
N PHE A 38 -7.58 -8.34 -7.56
CA PHE A 38 -8.92 -8.26 -8.16
C PHE A 38 -8.98 -7.26 -9.31
N GLY A 39 -8.34 -6.09 -9.20
CA GLY A 39 -8.23 -5.15 -10.32
C GLY A 39 -7.48 -5.76 -11.51
N GLY A 40 -6.48 -6.58 -11.23
CA GLY A 40 -5.69 -7.30 -12.23
C GLY A 40 -6.46 -8.36 -13.00
N SER A 41 -7.45 -9.03 -12.39
CA SER A 41 -8.24 -10.08 -13.06
C SER A 41 -9.14 -9.56 -14.18
N PHE A 42 -9.40 -8.25 -14.24
CA PHE A 42 -10.11 -7.62 -15.36
C PHE A 42 -9.21 -7.29 -16.56
N SER A 43 -7.91 -7.55 -16.47
CA SER A 43 -6.97 -7.42 -17.59
C SER A 43 -6.70 -8.80 -18.20
N ASP A 44 -6.94 -8.93 -19.52
CA ASP A 44 -6.77 -10.15 -20.32
C ASP A 44 -5.31 -10.59 -20.43
N SER A 45 -4.74 -11.06 -19.33
CA SER A 45 -3.33 -11.45 -19.29
C SER A 45 -3.14 -12.69 -18.43
N ASP A 46 -2.41 -13.68 -18.96
CA ASP A 46 -1.94 -14.92 -18.30
C ASP A 46 -0.93 -14.66 -17.15
N VAL A 47 -1.05 -13.53 -16.46
CA VAL A 47 -0.15 -13.13 -15.39
C VAL A 47 -0.52 -13.87 -14.10
N THR A 48 0.42 -14.65 -13.60
CA THR A 48 0.27 -15.40 -12.34
C THR A 48 0.07 -14.48 -11.15
N ILE A 49 -0.58 -14.98 -10.10
CA ILE A 49 -0.77 -14.25 -8.83
C ILE A 49 0.59 -13.78 -8.27
N ALA A 50 1.62 -14.62 -8.33
CA ALA A 50 2.97 -14.28 -7.86
C ALA A 50 3.53 -13.06 -8.59
N SER A 51 3.46 -13.04 -9.93
CA SER A 51 3.93 -11.89 -10.72
C SER A 51 3.15 -10.61 -10.40
N ARG A 52 1.84 -10.70 -10.15
CA ARG A 52 1.05 -9.53 -9.72
C ARG A 52 1.45 -9.02 -8.34
N LEU A 53 1.77 -9.91 -7.40
CA LEU A 53 2.26 -9.49 -6.10
C LEU A 53 3.62 -8.80 -6.20
N ASP A 54 4.51 -9.23 -7.11
CA ASP A 54 5.77 -8.54 -7.36
C ASP A 54 5.55 -7.15 -7.99
N GLN A 55 4.62 -7.03 -8.94
CA GLN A 55 4.22 -5.72 -9.47
C GLN A 55 3.68 -4.79 -8.36
N LEU A 56 2.90 -5.32 -7.41
CA LEU A 56 2.42 -4.55 -6.28
C LEU A 56 3.56 -4.03 -5.40
N LYS A 57 4.58 -4.87 -5.13
CA LYS A 57 5.78 -4.45 -4.39
C LYS A 57 6.50 -3.31 -5.11
N ASP A 58 6.64 -3.41 -6.43
CA ASP A 58 7.29 -2.37 -7.23
C ASP A 58 6.50 -1.05 -7.16
N LYS A 59 5.16 -1.10 -7.23
CA LYS A 59 4.32 0.08 -7.02
C LYS A 59 4.51 0.71 -5.65
N PHE A 60 4.65 -0.08 -4.58
CA PHE A 60 4.96 0.45 -3.26
C PHE A 60 6.37 1.04 -3.16
N ARG A 61 7.35 0.48 -3.88
CA ARG A 61 8.71 1.05 -3.96
C ARG A 61 8.68 2.44 -4.59
N GLU A 62 7.96 2.62 -5.69
CA GLU A 62 7.74 3.92 -6.32
C GLU A 62 7.07 4.92 -5.36
N LEU A 63 6.10 4.46 -4.56
CA LEU A 63 5.45 5.31 -3.56
C LEU A 63 6.39 5.77 -2.46
N ILE A 64 7.32 4.93 -2.01
CA ILE A 64 8.31 5.31 -0.99
C ILE A 64 9.12 6.51 -1.48
N GLU A 65 9.57 6.50 -2.72
CA GLU A 65 10.33 7.60 -3.32
C GLU A 65 9.52 8.90 -3.34
N VAL A 66 8.27 8.84 -3.79
CA VAL A 66 7.39 10.02 -3.83
C VAL A 66 7.09 10.54 -2.43
N ASN A 67 6.79 9.65 -1.48
CA ASN A 67 6.51 10.02 -0.10
C ASN A 67 7.72 10.69 0.55
N GLN A 68 8.93 10.17 0.35
CA GLN A 68 10.17 10.77 0.86
C GLN A 68 10.40 12.17 0.29
N ALA A 69 10.21 12.35 -1.03
CA ALA A 69 10.34 13.66 -1.66
C ALA A 69 9.32 14.67 -1.09
N LEU A 70 8.08 14.25 -0.86
CA LEU A 70 7.04 15.08 -0.26
C LEU A 70 7.36 15.43 1.21
N ILE A 71 7.82 14.47 2.00
CA ILE A 71 8.24 14.69 3.39
C ILE A 71 9.37 15.72 3.44
N ASN A 72 10.38 15.58 2.58
CA ASN A 72 11.52 16.51 2.52
C ASN A 72 11.06 17.92 2.15
N ARG A 73 10.16 18.04 1.16
CA ARG A 73 9.59 19.34 0.77
C ARG A 73 8.84 19.99 1.92
N VAL A 74 7.95 19.27 2.59
CA VAL A 74 7.15 19.82 3.68
C VAL A 74 8.03 20.26 4.86
N ARG A 75 9.03 19.43 5.22
CA ARG A 75 10.02 19.77 6.26
C ARG A 75 10.84 21.01 5.91
N SER A 76 11.15 21.23 4.63
CA SER A 76 11.89 22.42 4.20
C SER A 76 11.10 23.72 4.36
N THR A 77 9.77 23.64 4.37
CA THR A 77 8.88 24.81 4.46
C THR A 77 8.35 25.11 5.86
N LEU A 78 8.28 24.12 6.75
CA LEU A 78 7.66 24.25 8.06
C LEU A 78 8.71 24.15 9.18
N LYS A 79 8.88 25.25 9.93
CA LYS A 79 9.85 25.36 11.05
C LYS A 79 9.31 24.86 12.40
N GLY A 80 8.10 24.29 12.46
CA GLY A 80 7.45 23.82 13.69
C GLY A 80 6.46 22.71 13.37
N GLY A 81 6.31 21.75 14.29
CA GLY A 81 5.67 20.44 14.09
C GLY A 81 4.44 20.42 13.20
N ASP A 82 4.38 19.45 12.29
CA ASP A 82 3.39 19.38 11.24
C ASP A 82 2.65 18.03 11.23
N ILE A 83 1.32 18.11 11.40
CA ILE A 83 0.39 16.98 11.32
C ILE A 83 0.45 16.33 9.92
N HIS A 84 0.66 17.11 8.86
CA HIS A 84 0.76 16.60 7.49
C HIS A 84 2.05 15.79 7.28
N GLY A 85 3.18 16.27 7.80
CA GLY A 85 4.43 15.51 7.86
C GLY A 85 4.28 14.15 8.54
N ASN A 86 3.61 14.10 9.70
CA ASN A 86 3.38 12.85 10.42
C ASN A 86 2.50 11.87 9.63
N ALA A 87 1.44 12.36 8.98
CA ALA A 87 0.59 11.52 8.12
C ALA A 87 1.38 10.92 6.94
N MET A 88 2.28 11.68 6.33
CA MET A 88 3.14 11.17 5.25
C MET A 88 4.18 10.17 5.75
N ILE A 89 4.72 10.35 6.96
CA ILE A 89 5.63 9.37 7.58
C ILE A 89 4.90 8.05 7.80
N VAL A 90 3.68 8.08 8.36
CA VAL A 90 2.85 6.88 8.54
C VAL A 90 2.60 6.18 7.20
N LEU A 91 2.22 6.93 6.16
CA LEU A 91 2.01 6.38 4.83
C LEU A 91 3.31 5.80 4.21
N SER A 92 4.45 6.45 4.43
CA SER A 92 5.75 5.95 4.02
C SER A 92 6.10 4.64 4.74
N SER A 93 5.82 4.54 6.04
CA SER A 93 6.03 3.31 6.82
C SER A 93 5.17 2.16 6.31
N PHE A 94 3.89 2.41 6.00
CA PHE A 94 3.04 1.39 5.37
C PHE A 94 3.58 0.96 4.01
N SER A 95 4.04 1.91 3.19
CA SER A 95 4.62 1.60 1.88
C SER A 95 5.91 0.76 2.01
N GLN A 96 6.75 1.05 3.00
CA GLN A 96 7.94 0.26 3.31
C GLN A 96 7.57 -1.17 3.71
N VAL A 97 6.63 -1.35 4.64
CA VAL A 97 6.15 -2.68 5.01
C VAL A 97 5.61 -3.42 3.78
N LEU A 98 4.79 -2.78 2.96
CA LEU A 98 4.23 -3.44 1.77
C LEU A 98 5.26 -3.74 0.67
N SER A 99 6.38 -3.00 0.63
CA SER A 99 7.48 -3.24 -0.32
C SER A 99 8.48 -4.30 0.13
N MET A 100 8.64 -4.50 1.44
CA MET A 100 9.68 -5.36 2.04
C MET A 100 9.25 -6.82 2.20
N GLU A 101 7.97 -7.14 2.03
CA GLU A 101 7.38 -8.32 2.67
C GLU A 101 7.18 -9.53 1.75
N GLU A 102 8.20 -10.39 1.66
CA GLU A 102 8.03 -11.79 1.23
C GLU A 102 7.67 -12.73 2.40
N GLN A 103 8.03 -12.40 3.65
CA GLN A 103 7.91 -13.29 4.81
C GLN A 103 6.81 -12.94 5.82
N ARG A 104 6.74 -11.74 6.41
CA ARG A 104 5.67 -11.37 7.37
C ARG A 104 4.34 -11.07 6.70
N GLY A 105 4.31 -10.47 5.51
CA GLY A 105 3.07 -10.23 4.76
C GLY A 105 2.36 -11.54 4.40
N ASN A 106 3.10 -12.51 3.86
CA ASN A 106 2.61 -13.87 3.63
C ASN A 106 2.24 -14.59 4.92
N HIS A 107 3.00 -14.42 6.01
CA HIS A 107 2.67 -15.01 7.31
C HIS A 107 1.39 -14.40 7.91
N LEU A 108 1.18 -13.09 7.76
CA LEU A 108 -0.01 -12.36 8.20
C LEU A 108 -1.26 -12.80 7.44
N VAL A 109 -1.19 -12.81 6.11
CA VAL A 109 -2.28 -13.31 5.25
C VAL A 109 -2.53 -14.79 5.55
N LYS A 110 -1.49 -15.64 5.61
CA LYS A 110 -1.65 -17.04 5.98
C LYS A 110 -2.25 -17.20 7.37
N ARG A 111 -1.90 -16.37 8.36
CA ARG A 111 -2.49 -16.43 9.70
C ARG A 111 -3.99 -16.09 9.65
N ILE A 112 -4.34 -14.95 9.04
CA ILE A 112 -5.72 -14.48 8.91
C ILE A 112 -6.61 -15.54 8.24
N PHE A 113 -6.11 -16.19 7.17
CA PHE A 113 -6.89 -17.17 6.42
C PHE A 113 -6.73 -18.62 6.93
N LYS A 114 -5.65 -18.97 7.66
CA LYS A 114 -5.52 -20.29 8.31
C LYS A 114 -6.45 -20.44 9.51
N GLU A 115 -6.72 -19.37 10.26
CA GLU A 115 -7.67 -19.44 11.39
C GLU A 115 -9.09 -19.86 10.95
N HIS A 116 -9.42 -19.73 9.67
CA HIS A 116 -10.71 -20.13 9.09
C HIS A 116 -10.68 -21.48 8.34
N HIS A 117 -9.55 -22.19 8.28
CA HIS A 117 -9.40 -23.48 7.59
C HIS A 117 -8.91 -24.60 8.53
N SER A 118 -9.23 -24.47 9.81
CA SER A 118 -9.13 -25.58 10.76
C SER A 118 -10.32 -26.52 10.54
N ASP A 119 -10.16 -27.48 9.62
CA ASP A 119 -10.80 -28.79 9.73
C ASP A 119 -9.93 -29.70 10.62
#